data_AF-S7PWQ1-F1
#
_entry.id   AF-S7PWQ1-F1
#
_cell.length_a   1.000
_cell.length_b   1.000
_cell.length_c   1.000
_cell.angle_alpha   90.00
_cell.angle_beta   90.00
_cell.angle_gamma   90.00
#
_symmetry.space_group_name_H-M   'P 1'
#
loop_
_entity.id
_entity.type
_entity.pdbx_description
1 polymer ?
#
loop_
_entity_poly.entity_id
_entity_poly.type
_entity_poly.pdbx_seq_one_letter_code
_entity_poly.pdbx_strand_id
1 'polypeptide(L)'
;MDLEQRSGPSSIADASSEADELSRIRHLLRPPPIAGVADWGIPPESTEPCDPGIQAKVAQFIALKKDPQNPKHFNDSLMSNRSFRNPHLYAKLVEFVDVDERVTNFPKHVWDPSDVREDWYADRIAEYQKARSEQQASSQNSGKRSQIDFTSGKSSAPPSGPRSANRHQGAKDRYQPYGGLQHSYGNGLGEGGHKKPRERSRWG
;
A
#
# COMPACT_ATOMS: atom_id res chain seq x y z
N MET A 1 -70.63 -21.87 -5.50
CA MET A 1 -69.31 -22.52 -5.44
C MET A 1 -68.56 -22.02 -6.67
N ASP A 2 -67.97 -20.84 -6.56
CA ASP A 2 -67.21 -20.22 -7.65
C ASP A 2 -65.75 -20.62 -7.51
N LEU A 3 -65.26 -21.34 -8.53
CA LEU A 3 -63.86 -21.76 -8.64
C LEU A 3 -63.07 -20.61 -9.27
N GLU A 4 -62.33 -19.86 -8.45
CA GLU A 4 -61.34 -18.90 -8.95
C GLU A 4 -60.20 -19.64 -9.66
N GLN A 5 -60.24 -19.65 -10.99
CA GLN A 5 -59.09 -19.95 -11.83
C GLN A 5 -58.11 -18.77 -11.78
N ARG A 6 -57.07 -18.88 -10.94
CA ARG A 6 -55.89 -17.99 -11.00
C ARG A 6 -55.05 -18.37 -12.22
N SER A 7 -55.23 -17.65 -13.32
CA SER A 7 -54.32 -17.63 -14.46
C SER A 7 -53.03 -16.88 -14.09
N GLY A 8 -51.91 -17.58 -13.95
CA GLY A 8 -50.57 -16.98 -14.10
C GLY A 8 -50.10 -17.18 -15.53
N PRO A 9 -49.62 -16.13 -16.22
CA PRO A 9 -48.19 -16.11 -16.59
C PRO A 9 -47.61 -14.67 -16.75
N SER A 10 -46.73 -14.23 -15.85
CA SER A 10 -45.97 -12.96 -16.03
C SER A 10 -44.46 -13.13 -16.23
N SER A 11 -43.93 -14.36 -16.28
CA SER A 11 -42.47 -14.57 -16.32
C SER A 11 -41.78 -14.15 -17.64
N ILE A 12 -42.52 -13.92 -18.73
CA ILE A 12 -41.94 -13.64 -20.06
C ILE A 12 -41.78 -12.13 -20.30
N ALA A 13 -42.65 -11.30 -19.71
CA ALA A 13 -42.62 -9.84 -19.89
C ALA A 13 -41.45 -9.20 -19.12
N ASP A 14 -41.18 -9.64 -17.90
CA ASP A 14 -40.06 -9.13 -17.07
C ASP A 14 -38.69 -9.37 -17.72
N ALA A 15 -38.47 -10.56 -18.29
CA ALA A 15 -37.21 -10.91 -18.93
C ALA A 15 -36.88 -10.03 -20.14
N SER A 16 -37.89 -9.52 -20.85
CA SER A 16 -37.69 -8.61 -21.99
C SER A 16 -37.29 -7.20 -21.54
N SER A 17 -37.89 -6.71 -20.45
CA SER A 17 -37.52 -5.42 -19.84
C SER A 17 -36.10 -5.45 -19.29
N GLU A 18 -35.72 -6.53 -18.61
CA GLU A 18 -34.35 -6.73 -18.11
C GLU A 18 -33.33 -6.81 -19.26
N ALA A 19 -33.64 -7.53 -20.34
CA ALA A 19 -32.76 -7.62 -21.50
C ALA A 19 -32.56 -6.26 -22.20
N ASP A 20 -33.63 -5.46 -22.27
CA ASP A 20 -33.60 -4.10 -22.82
C ASP A 20 -32.82 -3.14 -21.92
N GLU A 21 -32.98 -3.25 -20.60
CA GLU A 21 -32.23 -2.48 -19.61
C GLU A 21 -30.73 -2.81 -19.66
N LEU A 22 -30.36 -4.09 -19.69
CA LEU A 22 -28.98 -4.53 -19.83
C LEU A 22 -28.36 -4.04 -21.13
N SER A 23 -29.13 -3.98 -22.22
CA SER A 23 -28.67 -3.45 -23.50
C SER A 23 -28.41 -1.94 -23.43
N ARG A 24 -29.28 -1.19 -22.76
CA ARG A 24 -29.06 0.25 -22.49
C ARG A 24 -27.85 0.49 -21.60
N ILE A 25 -27.70 -0.27 -20.52
CA ILE A 25 -26.54 -0.16 -19.60
C ILE A 25 -25.25 -0.45 -20.36
N ARG A 26 -25.21 -1.52 -21.16
CA ARG A 26 -24.05 -1.83 -22.00
C ARG A 26 -23.72 -0.70 -22.97
N HIS A 27 -24.73 -0.05 -23.55
CA HIS A 27 -24.50 1.08 -24.44
C HIS A 27 -23.90 2.29 -23.72
N LEU A 28 -24.39 2.62 -22.52
CA LEU A 28 -23.88 3.74 -21.72
C LEU A 28 -22.47 3.52 -21.18
N LEU A 29 -22.11 2.27 -20.88
CA LEU A 29 -20.79 1.90 -20.36
C LEU A 29 -19.73 1.69 -21.45
N ARG A 30 -20.10 1.76 -22.73
CA ARG A 30 -19.13 1.63 -23.83
C ARG A 30 -18.22 2.87 -23.84
N PRO A 31 -16.90 2.69 -23.86
CA PRO A 31 -15.98 3.80 -24.03
C PRO A 31 -16.20 4.48 -25.40
N PRO A 32 -15.82 5.76 -25.57
CA PRO A 32 -15.88 6.42 -26.87
C PRO A 32 -15.07 5.65 -27.93
N PRO A 33 -15.52 5.60 -29.19
CA PRO A 33 -14.76 4.98 -30.26
C PRO A 33 -13.45 5.75 -30.52
N ILE A 34 -12.38 5.03 -30.84
CA ILE A 34 -11.08 5.60 -31.19
C ILE A 34 -11.07 5.89 -32.69
N ALA A 35 -10.70 7.11 -33.09
CA ALA A 35 -10.68 7.50 -34.50
C ALA A 35 -9.76 6.58 -35.31
N GLY A 36 -10.29 5.99 -36.39
CA GLY A 36 -9.55 5.09 -37.28
C GLY A 36 -9.33 3.67 -36.76
N VAL A 37 -9.86 3.32 -35.58
CA VAL A 37 -9.71 1.99 -34.97
C VAL A 37 -11.09 1.38 -34.74
N ALA A 38 -11.43 0.34 -35.52
CA ALA A 38 -12.64 -0.44 -35.31
C ALA A 38 -12.58 -1.22 -33.99
N ASP A 39 -13.69 -1.29 -33.27
CA ASP A 39 -13.86 -2.07 -32.03
C ASP A 39 -12.69 -1.97 -31.04
N TRP A 40 -12.12 -0.76 -30.87
CA TRP A 40 -10.99 -0.48 -29.98
C TRP A 40 -9.74 -1.34 -30.24
N GLY A 41 -9.60 -1.89 -31.45
CA GLY A 41 -8.49 -2.75 -31.84
C GLY A 41 -8.59 -4.15 -31.25
N ILE A 42 -9.76 -4.52 -30.72
CA ILE A 42 -10.05 -5.89 -30.27
C ILE A 42 -10.16 -6.77 -31.53
N PRO A 43 -9.37 -7.86 -31.64
CA PRO A 43 -9.46 -8.77 -32.78
C PRO A 43 -10.84 -9.43 -32.83
N PRO A 44 -11.31 -9.83 -34.03
CA PRO A 44 -12.57 -10.56 -34.16
C PRO A 44 -12.51 -11.86 -33.35
N GLU A 45 -13.68 -12.38 -33.00
CA GLU A 45 -13.77 -13.65 -32.29
C GLU A 45 -13.07 -14.76 -33.08
N SER A 46 -12.34 -15.62 -32.37
CA SER A 46 -11.68 -16.76 -33.00
C SER A 46 -12.73 -17.73 -33.54
N THR A 47 -12.59 -18.11 -34.81
CA THR A 47 -13.44 -19.12 -35.45
C THR A 47 -12.92 -20.55 -35.21
N GLU A 48 -11.75 -20.70 -34.59
CA GLU A 48 -11.15 -22.01 -34.34
C GLU A 48 -11.95 -22.81 -33.29
N PRO A 49 -12.18 -24.11 -33.52
CA PRO A 49 -12.83 -24.96 -32.53
C PRO A 49 -11.96 -25.07 -31.27
N CYS A 50 -12.57 -24.95 -30.10
CA CYS A 50 -11.88 -25.15 -28.83
C CYS A 50 -11.40 -26.61 -28.70
N ASP A 51 -10.23 -26.82 -28.08
CA ASP A 51 -9.75 -28.16 -27.76
C ASP A 51 -10.79 -28.91 -26.88
N PRO A 52 -11.33 -30.05 -27.34
CA PRO A 52 -12.35 -30.79 -26.60
C PRO A 52 -11.87 -31.23 -25.22
N GLY A 53 -10.56 -31.47 -25.05
CA GLY A 53 -9.98 -31.84 -23.76
C GLY A 53 -10.06 -30.70 -22.74
N ILE A 54 -9.78 -29.47 -23.17
CA ILE A 54 -9.90 -28.27 -22.31
C ILE A 54 -11.37 -27.99 -22.02
N GLN A 55 -12.23 -28.07 -23.04
CA GLN A 55 -13.67 -27.85 -22.86
C GLN A 55 -14.29 -28.81 -21.84
N ALA A 56 -13.95 -30.10 -21.90
CA ALA A 56 -14.41 -31.10 -20.94
C ALA A 56 -13.93 -30.79 -19.51
N LYS A 57 -12.67 -30.38 -19.34
CA LYS A 57 -12.13 -29.98 -18.04
C LYS A 57 -12.89 -28.77 -17.49
N VAL A 58 -13.05 -27.71 -18.28
CA VAL A 58 -13.78 -26.50 -17.86
C VAL A 58 -15.23 -26.83 -17.49
N ALA A 59 -15.91 -27.68 -18.28
CA ALA A 59 -17.26 -28.14 -17.96
C ALA A 59 -17.32 -28.88 -16.61
N GLN A 60 -16.34 -29.74 -16.32
CA GLN A 60 -16.23 -30.42 -15.02
C GLN A 60 -16.01 -29.44 -13.86
N PHE A 61 -15.12 -28.46 -14.02
CA PHE A 61 -14.89 -27.41 -13.02
C PHE A 61 -16.16 -26.61 -12.72
N ILE A 62 -16.92 -26.27 -13.76
CA ILE A 62 -18.20 -25.55 -13.62
C ILE A 62 -19.24 -26.42 -12.91
N ALA A 63 -19.33 -27.71 -13.25
CA ALA A 63 -20.26 -28.63 -12.60
C ALA A 63 -19.98 -28.76 -11.10
N LEU A 64 -18.71 -28.93 -10.71
CA LEU A 64 -18.28 -28.99 -9.30
C LEU A 64 -18.56 -27.69 -8.54
N LYS A 65 -18.42 -26.53 -9.20
CA LYS A 65 -18.71 -25.23 -8.60
C LYS A 65 -20.22 -25.00 -8.40
N LYS A 66 -21.06 -25.53 -9.31
CA LYS A 66 -22.53 -25.35 -9.29
C LYS A 66 -23.28 -26.47 -8.58
N ASP A 67 -22.58 -27.45 -8.01
CA ASP A 67 -23.20 -28.56 -7.28
C ASP A 67 -24.04 -28.00 -6.10
N PRO A 68 -25.36 -28.28 -6.06
CA PRO A 68 -26.23 -27.75 -5.02
C PRO A 68 -26.04 -28.39 -3.64
N GLN A 69 -25.44 -29.58 -3.57
CA GLN A 69 -25.24 -30.31 -2.30
C GLN A 69 -23.90 -29.96 -1.64
N ASN A 70 -22.84 -29.80 -2.43
CA ASN A 70 -21.50 -29.49 -1.96
C ASN A 70 -20.73 -28.63 -2.97
N PRO A 71 -21.01 -27.32 -3.03
CA PRO A 71 -20.36 -26.43 -3.99
C PRO A 71 -18.86 -26.34 -3.68
N LYS A 72 -18.02 -26.85 -4.58
CA LYS A 72 -16.56 -26.84 -4.39
C LYS A 72 -15.94 -25.62 -5.05
N HIS A 73 -15.51 -24.66 -4.23
CA HIS A 73 -14.74 -23.52 -4.69
C HIS A 73 -13.23 -23.84 -4.62
N PHE A 74 -12.56 -23.86 -5.76
CA PHE A 74 -11.16 -24.26 -5.84
C PHE A 74 -10.22 -23.31 -5.11
N ASN A 75 -10.53 -22.01 -5.07
CA ASN A 75 -9.73 -21.06 -4.30
C ASN A 75 -9.75 -21.40 -2.81
N ASP A 76 -10.84 -21.94 -2.29
CA ASP A 76 -10.95 -22.30 -0.87
C ASP A 76 -10.06 -23.51 -0.56
N SER A 77 -10.06 -24.49 -1.48
CA SER A 77 -9.15 -25.63 -1.42
C SER A 77 -7.69 -25.19 -1.51
N LEU A 78 -7.36 -24.23 -2.39
CA LEU A 78 -6.01 -23.67 -2.51
C LEU A 78 -5.58 -22.94 -1.23
N MET A 79 -6.45 -22.10 -0.67
CA MET A 79 -6.16 -21.32 0.54
C MET A 79 -6.06 -22.19 1.80
N SER A 80 -6.75 -23.33 1.84
CA SER A 80 -6.63 -24.32 2.92
C SER A 80 -5.22 -24.95 2.97
N ASN A 81 -4.53 -25.01 1.85
CA ASN A 81 -3.20 -25.60 1.75
C ASN A 81 -2.15 -24.69 2.41
N ARG A 82 -1.41 -25.23 3.40
CA ARG A 82 -0.37 -24.49 4.12
C ARG A 82 0.79 -24.08 3.22
N SER A 83 1.15 -24.88 2.22
CA SER A 83 2.21 -24.56 1.27
C SER A 83 1.86 -23.35 0.40
N PHE A 84 0.55 -23.15 0.12
CA PHE A 84 0.07 -22.00 -0.62
C PHE A 84 0.23 -20.68 0.15
N ARG A 85 0.24 -20.73 1.49
CA ARG A 85 0.42 -19.58 2.37
C ARG A 85 1.89 -19.24 2.66
N ASN A 86 2.83 -19.85 1.94
CA ASN A 86 4.25 -19.54 2.06
C ASN A 86 4.57 -18.24 1.29
N PRO A 87 5.10 -17.17 1.93
CA PRO A 87 5.44 -15.93 1.23
C PRO A 87 6.47 -16.13 0.11
N HIS A 88 7.29 -17.18 0.16
CA HIS A 88 8.25 -17.51 -0.91
C HIS A 88 7.64 -18.28 -2.09
N LEU A 89 6.39 -18.74 -2.00
CA LEU A 89 5.77 -19.49 -3.10
C LEU A 89 5.59 -18.61 -4.33
N TYR A 90 5.20 -17.35 -4.13
CA TYR A 90 4.95 -16.41 -5.22
C TYR A 90 6.18 -16.25 -6.13
N ALA A 91 7.37 -16.03 -5.55
CA ALA A 91 8.62 -15.92 -6.30
C ALA A 91 8.90 -17.17 -7.16
N LYS A 92 8.61 -18.37 -6.64
CA LYS A 92 8.77 -19.62 -7.39
C LYS A 92 7.75 -19.78 -8.51
N LEU A 93 6.53 -19.28 -8.33
CA LEU A 93 5.50 -19.32 -9.37
C LEU A 93 5.88 -18.39 -10.53
N VAL A 94 6.37 -17.20 -10.22
CA VAL A 94 6.90 -16.25 -11.21
C VAL A 94 8.05 -16.87 -12.00
N GLU A 95 9.02 -17.48 -11.30
CA GLU A 95 10.14 -18.21 -11.92
C GLU A 95 9.66 -19.38 -12.80
N PHE A 96 8.67 -20.15 -12.33
CA PHE A 96 8.16 -21.31 -13.07
C PHE A 96 7.40 -20.94 -14.35
N VAL A 97 6.62 -19.84 -14.32
CA VAL A 97 5.84 -19.37 -15.47
C VAL A 97 6.68 -18.47 -16.40
N ASP A 98 7.92 -18.16 -16.02
CA ASP A 98 8.84 -17.29 -16.75
C ASP A 98 8.21 -15.91 -17.05
N VAL A 99 7.61 -15.32 -16.01
CA VAL A 99 6.93 -14.02 -16.10
C VAL A 99 7.84 -12.92 -15.60
N ASP A 100 8.05 -11.88 -16.41
CA ASP A 100 8.70 -10.65 -15.95
C ASP A 100 7.66 -9.71 -15.33
N GLU A 101 7.75 -9.56 -14.00
CA GLU A 101 6.84 -8.76 -13.18
C GLU A 101 6.92 -7.26 -13.43
N ARG A 102 7.98 -6.80 -14.11
CA ARG A 102 8.24 -5.38 -14.34
C ARG A 102 7.74 -4.92 -15.71
N VAL A 103 7.27 -5.82 -16.57
CA VAL A 103 6.81 -5.48 -17.92
C VAL A 103 5.55 -4.62 -17.86
N THR A 104 5.45 -3.70 -18.81
CA THR A 104 4.27 -2.85 -18.97
C THR A 104 3.69 -3.00 -20.37
N ASN A 105 2.41 -2.65 -20.51
CA ASN A 105 1.74 -2.58 -21.81
C ASN A 105 2.13 -1.32 -22.63
N PHE A 106 3.07 -0.51 -22.13
CA PHE A 106 3.55 0.68 -22.82
C PHE A 106 4.79 0.37 -23.66
N PRO A 107 4.95 1.00 -24.82
CA PRO A 107 6.18 0.87 -25.58
C PRO A 107 7.34 1.52 -24.80
N LYS A 108 8.53 0.92 -24.86
CA LYS A 108 9.70 1.33 -24.06
C LYS A 108 10.11 2.80 -24.22
N HIS A 109 9.84 3.40 -25.38
CA HIS A 109 10.11 4.82 -25.62
C HIS A 109 9.20 5.77 -24.81
N VAL A 110 8.03 5.30 -24.37
CA VAL A 110 7.12 6.03 -23.47
C VAL A 110 7.47 5.75 -22.02
N TRP A 111 7.69 4.47 -21.69
CA TRP A 111 8.02 4.05 -20.34
C TRP A 111 8.90 2.79 -20.39
N ASP A 112 10.12 2.90 -19.87
CA ASP A 112 11.01 1.75 -19.67
C ASP A 112 11.18 1.46 -18.17
N PRO A 113 10.61 0.36 -17.66
CA PRO A 113 10.78 -0.08 -16.28
C PRO A 113 12.24 -0.33 -15.88
N SER A 114 13.14 -0.50 -16.85
CA SER A 114 14.57 -0.75 -16.62
C SER A 114 15.44 0.50 -16.74
N ASP A 115 14.89 1.66 -17.10
CA ASP A 115 15.60 2.94 -17.15
C ASP A 115 15.75 3.57 -15.76
N VAL A 116 16.32 2.80 -14.82
CA VAL A 116 16.67 3.26 -13.48
C VAL A 116 18.08 3.84 -13.54
N ARG A 117 18.20 5.16 -13.34
CA ARG A 117 19.48 5.85 -13.39
C ARG A 117 20.29 5.60 -12.11
N GLU A 118 21.61 5.61 -12.24
CA GLU A 118 22.51 5.30 -11.13
C GLU A 118 22.37 6.31 -9.97
N ASP A 119 22.13 7.58 -10.29
CA ASP A 119 21.93 8.66 -9.32
C ASP A 119 20.66 8.49 -8.46
N TRP A 120 19.75 7.59 -8.84
CA TRP A 120 18.52 7.32 -8.10
C TRP A 120 18.70 6.23 -7.03
N TYR A 121 19.81 5.48 -7.06
CA TYR A 121 20.07 4.49 -6.02
C TYR A 121 20.31 5.17 -4.67
N ALA A 122 19.79 4.55 -3.61
CA ALA A 122 19.89 5.07 -2.24
C ALA A 122 21.34 5.40 -1.85
N ASP A 123 22.29 4.57 -2.27
CA ASP A 123 23.72 4.74 -1.98
C ASP A 123 24.27 6.03 -2.62
N ARG A 124 23.97 6.28 -3.90
CA ARG A 124 24.39 7.50 -4.62
C ARG A 124 23.75 8.75 -4.03
N ILE A 125 22.48 8.66 -3.65
CA ILE A 125 21.77 9.76 -2.98
C ILE A 125 22.44 10.07 -1.63
N ALA A 126 22.79 9.05 -0.85
CA ALA A 126 23.46 9.21 0.44
C ALA A 126 24.85 9.83 0.29
N GLU A 127 25.64 9.40 -0.70
CA GLU A 127 26.94 9.99 -1.04
C GLU A 127 26.82 11.48 -1.36
N TYR A 128 25.86 11.86 -2.22
CA TYR A 128 25.65 13.25 -2.62
C TYR A 128 25.21 14.12 -1.42
N GLN A 129 24.31 13.61 -0.58
CA GLN A 129 23.87 14.31 0.64
C GLN A 129 25.02 14.51 1.63
N LYS A 130 25.85 13.49 1.81
CA LYS A 130 27.03 13.55 2.68
C LYS A 130 28.01 14.61 2.18
N ALA A 131 28.40 14.55 0.90
CA ALA A 131 29.32 15.52 0.30
C ALA A 131 28.80 16.96 0.43
N ARG A 132 27.51 17.18 0.18
CA ARG A 132 26.86 18.49 0.35
C ARG A 132 26.91 18.98 1.81
N SER A 133 26.71 18.08 2.78
CA SER A 133 26.76 18.43 4.20
C SER A 133 28.17 18.81 4.67
N GLU A 134 29.20 18.09 4.20
CA GLU A 134 30.61 18.38 4.49
C GLU A 134 31.07 19.69 3.87
N GLN A 135 30.62 19.99 2.64
CA GLN A 135 30.89 21.27 1.98
C GLN A 135 30.24 22.45 2.72
N GLN A 136 29.00 22.30 3.18
CA GLN A 136 28.34 23.34 3.99
C GLN A 136 29.05 23.54 5.33
N ALA A 137 29.44 22.46 6.02
CA ALA A 137 30.15 22.52 7.29
C ALA A 137 31.52 23.22 7.16
N SER A 138 32.28 22.90 6.11
CA SER A 138 33.57 23.54 5.83
C SER A 138 33.42 25.02 5.45
N SER A 139 32.44 25.37 4.62
CA SER A 139 32.17 26.78 4.26
C SER A 139 31.67 27.64 5.43
N GLN A 140 30.89 27.05 6.36
CA GLN A 140 30.47 27.74 7.57
C GLN A 140 31.64 27.90 8.55
N ASN A 141 32.56 26.95 8.61
CA ASN A 141 33.76 27.08 9.45
C ASN A 141 34.72 28.18 8.96
N SER A 142 34.76 28.49 7.66
CA SER A 142 35.58 29.60 7.15
C SER A 142 35.02 31.00 7.45
N GLY A 143 33.76 31.12 7.91
CA GLY A 143 33.08 32.41 8.10
C GLY A 143 32.55 32.70 9.51
N LYS A 144 32.80 31.84 10.51
CA LYS A 144 32.26 32.04 11.86
C LYS A 144 32.96 33.20 12.57
N ARG A 145 32.30 34.36 12.53
CA ARG A 145 32.25 35.33 13.64
C ARG A 145 31.90 34.54 14.91
N SER A 146 32.88 34.29 15.77
CA SER A 146 32.74 33.49 17.00
C SER A 146 31.94 34.18 18.10
N GLN A 147 31.54 35.43 17.88
CA GLN A 147 30.89 36.28 18.88
C GLN A 147 29.79 37.08 18.21
N ILE A 148 28.54 36.87 18.66
CA ILE A 148 27.41 37.74 18.36
C ILE A 148 27.10 38.43 19.69
N ASP A 149 27.64 39.63 19.89
CA ASP A 149 27.36 40.39 21.11
C ASP A 149 25.93 40.94 21.02
N PHE A 150 25.03 40.34 21.78
CA PHE A 150 23.70 40.87 21.98
C PHE A 150 23.78 42.05 22.94
N THR A 151 23.70 43.28 22.41
CA THR A 151 23.54 44.46 23.27
C THR A 151 22.22 44.35 24.01
N SER A 152 22.27 44.20 25.34
CA SER A 152 21.08 44.30 26.18
C SER A 152 20.42 45.66 25.95
N GLY A 153 19.16 45.66 25.49
CA GLY A 153 18.38 46.88 25.34
C GLY A 153 18.29 47.59 26.68
N LYS A 154 18.63 48.88 26.70
CA LYS A 154 18.50 49.74 27.88
C LYS A 154 17.02 49.90 28.22
N SER A 155 16.46 49.00 29.01
CA SER A 155 15.22 49.28 29.74
C SER A 155 15.57 50.20 30.91
N SER A 156 15.33 51.50 30.72
CA SER A 156 15.20 52.42 31.85
C SER A 156 14.03 51.94 32.71
N ALA A 157 14.34 51.43 33.89
CA ALA A 157 13.37 51.24 34.96
C ALA A 157 13.81 52.12 36.14
N PRO A 158 12.94 52.97 36.69
CA PRO A 158 13.22 53.64 37.96
C PRO A 158 12.95 52.67 39.14
N PRO A 159 13.56 52.89 40.31
CA PRO A 159 13.44 51.99 41.44
C PRO A 159 12.21 52.33 42.28
N SER A 160 11.42 51.32 42.69
CA SER A 160 10.75 51.32 44.00
C SER A 160 10.01 50.01 44.28
N GLY A 161 10.28 49.44 45.47
CA GLY A 161 9.34 48.58 46.20
C GLY A 161 9.77 47.11 46.38
N PRO A 162 9.89 46.60 47.62
CA PRO A 162 10.16 45.18 47.87
C PRO A 162 8.84 44.39 47.94
N ARG A 163 8.71 43.27 47.22
CA ARG A 163 7.64 42.28 47.47
C ARG A 163 8.12 40.84 47.33
N SER A 164 8.04 40.16 48.47
CA SER A 164 7.88 38.75 48.81
C SER A 164 7.78 37.66 47.71
N ALA A 165 8.56 36.61 47.94
CA ALA A 165 8.34 35.17 47.75
C ALA A 165 7.28 34.62 46.76
N ASN A 166 7.82 33.77 45.87
CA ASN A 166 7.32 32.47 45.43
C ASN A 166 5.98 32.39 44.66
N ARG A 167 6.07 32.16 43.34
CA ARG A 167 5.10 31.33 42.61
C ARG A 167 5.69 30.75 41.31
N HIS A 168 5.75 29.42 41.26
CA HIS A 168 5.88 28.63 40.05
C HIS A 168 4.71 28.85 39.09
N GLN A 169 4.99 29.05 37.79
CA GLN A 169 4.30 28.48 36.60
C GLN A 169 4.60 29.32 35.34
N GLY A 170 4.79 28.66 34.19
CA GLY A 170 4.93 29.27 32.86
C GLY A 170 5.95 28.53 32.00
N ALA A 171 5.57 27.39 31.40
CA ALA A 171 5.17 27.31 29.99
C ALA A 171 6.35 27.57 29.03
N LYS A 172 6.98 26.47 28.57
CA LYS A 172 7.95 26.48 27.47
C LYS A 172 7.19 26.33 26.16
N ASP A 173 6.87 27.44 25.51
CA ASP A 173 6.55 27.43 24.08
C ASP A 173 7.83 27.14 23.31
N ARG A 174 7.99 25.88 22.90
CA ARG A 174 9.01 25.46 21.95
C ARG A 174 8.32 24.75 20.79
N TYR A 175 8.01 25.52 19.75
CA TYR A 175 7.62 25.00 18.46
C TYR A 175 8.76 24.15 17.87
N GLN A 176 8.56 22.83 17.75
CA GLN A 176 9.42 21.91 17.01
C GLN A 176 8.55 21.20 15.96
N PRO A 177 8.72 21.47 14.66
CA PRO A 177 7.85 20.87 13.65
C PRO A 177 8.20 19.41 13.32
N TYR A 178 9.36 18.87 13.76
CA TYR A 178 9.70 17.45 13.61
C TYR A 178 10.63 17.02 14.76
N GLY A 179 10.08 16.33 15.78
CA GLY A 179 10.82 15.81 16.93
C GLY A 179 10.38 14.38 17.25
N GLY A 180 11.33 13.44 17.16
CA GLY A 180 11.10 12.00 17.07
C GLY A 180 10.52 11.30 18.30
N LEU A 181 9.79 10.24 18.00
CA LEU A 181 9.15 9.30 18.90
C LEU A 181 10.21 8.36 19.52
N GLN A 182 10.62 8.59 20.77
CA GLN A 182 11.27 7.58 21.61
C GLN A 182 10.27 7.10 22.67
N HIS A 183 9.81 5.87 22.51
CA HIS A 183 9.03 5.16 23.51
C HIS A 183 9.94 4.77 24.69
N SER A 184 9.63 5.28 25.88
CA SER A 184 10.24 4.88 27.15
C SER A 184 9.23 4.04 27.94
N TYR A 185 9.58 2.80 28.23
CA TYR A 185 8.74 1.85 28.96
C TYR A 185 8.87 2.08 30.48
N GLY A 186 7.74 1.94 31.17
CA GLY A 186 7.51 2.35 32.55
C GLY A 186 8.34 1.61 33.60
N ASN A 187 8.54 2.32 34.71
CA ASN A 187 9.22 1.87 35.92
C ASN A 187 8.16 1.50 36.97
N GLY A 188 8.12 0.23 37.39
CA GLY A 188 7.25 -0.29 38.44
C GLY A 188 8.07 -0.75 39.64
N LEU A 189 7.71 -0.27 40.82
CA LEU A 189 8.30 -0.53 42.14
C LEU A 189 8.13 -2.00 42.57
N GLY A 190 9.15 -2.58 43.20
CA GLY A 190 9.07 -3.90 43.84
C GLY A 190 10.33 -4.27 44.61
N GLU A 191 10.19 -4.35 45.92
CA GLU A 191 11.15 -4.59 46.99
C GLU A 191 11.76 -6.02 46.97
N GLY A 192 12.99 -6.19 47.49
CA GLY A 192 13.42 -7.44 48.14
C GLY A 192 14.56 -8.26 47.49
N GLY A 193 15.72 -8.28 48.16
CA GLY A 193 16.40 -9.55 48.52
C GLY A 193 17.35 -10.24 47.54
N HIS A 194 18.58 -10.43 48.04
CA HIS A 194 19.59 -11.46 47.68
C HIS A 194 20.54 -11.27 46.49
N LYS A 195 21.81 -11.02 46.83
CA LYS A 195 23.00 -11.23 45.99
C LYS A 195 23.33 -12.72 45.88
N LYS A 196 23.59 -13.25 44.68
CA LYS A 196 24.55 -14.36 44.34
C LYS A 196 24.77 -14.44 42.80
N PRO A 197 25.85 -15.09 42.33
CA PRO A 197 26.76 -14.54 41.30
C PRO A 197 26.52 -14.99 39.84
N ARG A 198 27.22 -14.30 38.94
CA ARG A 198 27.28 -14.50 37.48
C ARG A 198 27.79 -15.89 37.09
N GLU A 199 27.09 -16.57 36.16
CA GLU A 199 27.71 -17.54 35.23
C GLU A 199 27.05 -17.51 33.83
N ARG A 200 27.92 -17.24 32.86
CA ARG A 200 28.07 -17.71 31.46
C ARG A 200 26.88 -17.76 30.48
N SER A 201 27.09 -17.00 29.40
CA SER A 201 26.47 -17.06 28.09
C SER A 201 26.51 -18.46 27.46
N ARG A 202 25.38 -18.87 26.86
CA ARG A 202 25.27 -20.03 25.98
C ARG A 202 24.35 -19.71 24.80
N TRP A 203 24.93 -19.10 23.78
CA TRP A 203 24.48 -19.20 22.39
C TRP A 203 25.74 -19.32 21.55
N GLY A 204 26.01 -20.56 21.13
CA GLY A 204 26.64 -20.85 19.86
C GLY A 204 25.55 -21.18 18.85
#